data_AF-A3LR82-F1
#
_entry.id   AF-A3LR82-F1
#
_cell.length_a   1.000
_cell.length_b   1.000
_cell.length_c   1.000
_cell.angle_alpha   90.00
_cell.angle_beta   90.00
_cell.angle_gamma   90.00
#
_symmetry.space_group_name_H-M   'P 1'
#
loop_
_entity.id
_entity.type
_entity.pdbx_description
1 polymer ?
#
loop_
_entity_poly.entity_id
_entity_poly.type
_entity_poly.pdbx_seq_one_letter_code
_entity_poly.pdbx_strand_id
1 'polypeptide(L)'
;FRFYSTKTAPPPPPPSHDKNEKGKRILNKATRAFTFSLSSVIVLAATGVAVLVVYLILSELFLPSGDTRTFNKAVKLVEKSEIAQELLDFKPGHRLKAYGEVPGDRWVRNRPVQSIRTKGQDGKDHHVMKFHVESDAGKHATVILEQIDTSFWSSEFAYIALDKPGSKRVYIVEPRFQPKNYVPHLKDSNGFLGLKWGPKKDN
;
A
#
# COMPACT_ATOMS: atom_id res chain seq x y z
N PHE A 1 58.04 -60.34 8.00
CA PHE A 1 58.18 -59.00 7.40
C PHE A 1 59.10 -59.09 6.18
N ARG A 2 58.56 -58.92 4.96
CA ARG A 2 59.35 -58.92 3.71
C ARG A 2 59.70 -57.47 3.36
N PHE A 3 61.00 -57.15 3.36
CA PHE A 3 61.51 -55.87 2.89
C PHE A 3 61.59 -55.91 1.36
N TYR A 4 60.75 -55.14 0.67
CA TYR A 4 60.88 -54.95 -0.76
C TYR A 4 62.06 -54.00 -1.03
N SER A 5 63.11 -54.54 -1.64
CA SER A 5 64.27 -53.78 -2.10
C SER A 5 63.87 -52.94 -3.32
N THR A 6 63.92 -51.62 -3.18
CA THR A 6 63.66 -50.66 -4.27
C THR A 6 64.85 -50.53 -5.25
N LYS A 7 65.90 -51.37 -5.12
CA LYS A 7 67.12 -51.28 -5.93
C LYS A 7 66.94 -51.63 -7.41
N THR A 8 65.80 -52.20 -7.82
CA THR A 8 65.53 -52.61 -9.21
C THR A 8 64.33 -51.90 -9.85
N ALA A 9 63.75 -50.89 -9.21
CA ALA A 9 62.70 -50.11 -9.85
C ALA A 9 63.32 -49.35 -11.06
N PRO A 10 62.79 -49.49 -12.28
CA PRO A 10 63.24 -48.68 -13.40
C PRO A 10 63.07 -47.20 -13.04
N PRO A 11 64.01 -46.32 -13.42
CA PRO A 11 63.88 -44.90 -13.14
C PRO A 11 62.54 -44.42 -13.69
N PRO A 12 61.81 -43.53 -12.98
CA PRO A 12 60.58 -42.98 -13.50
C PRO A 12 60.85 -42.44 -14.91
N PRO A 13 59.96 -42.69 -15.89
CA PRO A 13 60.17 -42.20 -17.24
C PRO A 13 60.45 -40.70 -17.17
N PRO A 14 61.45 -40.20 -17.93
CA PRO A 14 61.79 -38.78 -17.89
C PRO A 14 60.51 -37.99 -18.17
N PRO A 15 60.26 -36.86 -17.46
CA PRO A 15 59.04 -36.09 -17.64
C PRO A 15 58.89 -35.83 -19.13
N SER A 16 57.80 -36.32 -19.72
CA SER A 16 57.53 -36.12 -21.14
C SER A 16 57.43 -34.63 -21.35
N HIS A 17 58.49 -34.02 -21.88
CA HIS A 17 58.55 -32.58 -22.09
C HIS A 17 57.64 -32.25 -23.28
N ASP A 18 56.36 -32.08 -22.97
CA ASP A 18 55.33 -31.71 -23.94
C ASP A 18 55.73 -30.32 -24.46
N LYS A 19 56.20 -30.23 -25.71
CA LYS A 19 56.72 -28.96 -26.28
C LYS A 19 55.71 -27.81 -26.19
N ASN A 20 54.43 -28.14 -26.00
CA ASN A 20 53.30 -27.21 -25.87
C ASN A 20 52.84 -26.92 -24.43
N GLU A 21 53.56 -27.35 -23.37
CA GLU A 21 53.16 -27.10 -21.98
C GLU A 21 53.00 -25.61 -21.65
N LYS A 22 53.90 -24.76 -22.14
CA LYS A 22 53.85 -23.31 -21.90
C LYS A 22 52.60 -22.69 -22.53
N GLY A 23 52.26 -23.09 -23.76
CA GLY A 23 51.05 -22.65 -24.46
C GLY A 23 49.78 -23.10 -23.76
N LYS A 24 49.70 -24.39 -23.35
CA LYS A 24 48.58 -24.93 -22.56
C LYS A 24 48.40 -24.18 -21.23
N ARG A 25 49.49 -23.84 -20.54
CA ARG A 25 49.45 -23.07 -19.28
C ARG A 25 48.95 -21.64 -19.49
N ILE A 26 49.37 -20.95 -20.55
CA ILE A 26 48.92 -19.60 -20.88
C ILE A 26 47.45 -19.63 -21.30
N LEU A 27 47.06 -20.57 -22.15
CA LEU A 27 45.66 -20.76 -22.57
C LEU A 27 44.79 -21.03 -21.35
N ASN A 28 45.16 -21.98 -20.48
CA ASN A 28 44.43 -22.27 -19.25
C ASN A 28 44.30 -21.06 -18.33
N LYS A 29 45.34 -20.21 -18.22
CA LYS A 29 45.27 -18.95 -17.46
C LYS A 29 44.30 -17.97 -18.11
N ALA A 30 44.33 -17.83 -19.44
CA ALA A 30 43.42 -16.96 -20.19
C ALA A 30 41.96 -17.44 -20.07
N THR A 31 41.69 -18.73 -20.24
CA THR A 31 40.34 -19.29 -20.10
C THR A 31 39.81 -19.11 -18.68
N ARG A 32 40.66 -19.31 -17.66
CA ARG A 32 40.29 -19.06 -16.25
C ARG A 32 40.00 -17.58 -15.98
N ALA A 33 40.80 -16.67 -16.53
CA ALA A 33 40.54 -15.25 -16.41
C ALA A 33 39.23 -14.85 -17.09
N PHE A 34 38.94 -15.42 -18.26
CA PHE A 34 37.69 -15.21 -18.98
C PHE A 34 36.49 -15.75 -18.19
N THR A 35 36.53 -17.00 -17.73
CA THR A 35 35.42 -17.58 -16.94
C THR A 35 35.22 -16.83 -15.63
N PHE A 36 36.29 -16.40 -14.96
CA PHE A 36 36.21 -15.57 -13.75
C PHE A 36 35.58 -14.20 -14.05
N SER A 37 35.99 -13.53 -15.13
CA SER A 37 35.44 -12.23 -15.52
C SER A 37 33.96 -12.33 -15.90
N LEU A 38 33.58 -13.36 -16.67
CA LEU A 38 32.21 -13.60 -17.08
C LEU A 38 31.32 -13.93 -15.87
N SER A 39 31.81 -14.81 -14.98
CA SER A 39 31.09 -15.13 -13.74
C SER A 39 30.92 -13.91 -12.85
N SER A 40 31.96 -13.06 -12.74
CA SER A 40 31.91 -11.83 -11.95
C SER A 40 30.88 -10.84 -12.50
N VAL A 41 30.83 -10.66 -13.83
CA VAL A 41 29.83 -9.80 -14.48
C VAL A 41 28.42 -10.32 -14.22
N ILE A 42 28.19 -11.63 -14.35
CA ILE A 42 26.88 -12.25 -14.10
C ILE A 42 26.46 -12.03 -12.64
N VAL A 43 27.36 -12.24 -11.68
CA VAL A 43 27.07 -12.05 -10.26
C VAL A 43 26.76 -10.59 -9.96
N LEU A 44 27.52 -9.64 -10.51
CA LEU A 44 27.25 -8.20 -10.34
C LEU A 44 25.90 -7.80 -10.94
N ALA A 45 25.57 -8.31 -12.14
CA ALA A 45 24.28 -8.06 -12.77
C ALA A 45 23.13 -8.62 -11.94
N ALA A 46 23.24 -9.87 -11.48
CA ALA A 46 22.23 -10.51 -10.64
C ALA A 46 22.06 -9.76 -9.30
N THR A 47 23.16 -9.32 -8.69
CA THR A 47 23.14 -8.52 -7.46
C THR A 47 22.46 -7.18 -7.69
N GLY A 48 22.76 -6.49 -8.80
CA GLY A 48 22.11 -5.22 -9.15
C GLY A 48 20.59 -5.36 -9.29
N VAL A 49 20.12 -6.41 -9.98
CA VAL A 49 18.68 -6.70 -10.11
C VAL A 49 18.06 -7.01 -8.74
N ALA A 50 18.73 -7.82 -7.91
CA ALA A 50 18.24 -8.14 -6.57
C ALA A 50 18.09 -6.88 -5.70
N VAL A 51 19.09 -5.98 -5.71
CA VAL A 51 19.04 -4.71 -4.98
C VAL A 51 17.89 -3.82 -5.48
N LEU A 52 17.68 -3.76 -6.80
CA LEU A 52 16.57 -3.00 -7.38
C LEU A 52 15.21 -3.53 -6.91
N VAL A 53 15.00 -4.86 -6.93
CA VAL A 53 13.75 -5.48 -6.48
C VAL A 53 13.52 -5.22 -4.99
N VAL A 54 14.56 -5.38 -4.16
CA VAL A 54 14.48 -5.08 -2.72
C VAL A 54 14.14 -3.61 -2.51
N TYR A 55 14.77 -2.70 -3.26
CA TYR A 55 14.47 -1.26 -3.19
C TYR A 55 13.00 -0.97 -3.51
N LEU A 56 12.46 -1.54 -4.61
CA LEU A 56 11.06 -1.34 -5.00
C LEU A 56 10.07 -1.89 -3.96
N ILE A 57 10.35 -3.06 -3.38
CA ILE A 57 9.51 -3.65 -2.32
C ILE A 57 9.53 -2.77 -1.07
N LEU A 58 10.72 -2.31 -0.64
CA LEU A 58 10.85 -1.45 0.53
C LEU A 58 10.18 -0.09 0.28
N SER A 59 10.34 0.49 -0.90
CA SER A 59 9.64 1.75 -1.22
C SER A 59 8.13 1.58 -1.14
N GLU A 60 7.56 0.48 -1.66
CA GLU A 60 6.11 0.27 -1.59
C GLU A 60 5.61 0.04 -0.15
N LEU A 61 6.37 -0.70 0.67
CA LEU A 61 6.00 -1.00 2.06
C LEU A 61 6.10 0.23 2.99
N PHE A 62 7.05 1.13 2.73
CA PHE A 62 7.27 2.30 3.58
C PHE A 62 6.53 3.56 3.13
N LEU A 63 5.78 3.51 2.03
CA LEU A 63 4.92 4.62 1.65
C LEU A 63 3.88 4.92 2.76
N PRO A 64 3.72 6.19 3.15
CA PRO A 64 2.84 6.59 4.26
C PRO A 64 1.36 6.30 4.00
N SER A 65 0.97 6.11 2.74
CA SER A 65 -0.38 5.86 2.23
C SER A 65 -0.69 4.40 1.86
N GLY A 66 -0.11 3.44 2.58
CA GLY A 66 -0.53 2.04 2.48
C GLY A 66 -1.97 1.84 2.99
N ASP A 67 -2.80 1.13 2.22
CA ASP A 67 -4.23 0.92 2.51
C ASP A 67 -4.49 0.45 3.95
N THR A 68 -3.78 -0.58 4.40
CA THR A 68 -3.94 -1.13 5.76
C THR A 68 -3.59 -0.11 6.84
N ARG A 69 -2.58 0.74 6.60
CA ARG A 69 -2.15 1.78 7.55
C ARG A 69 -3.18 2.90 7.62
N THR A 70 -3.64 3.39 6.46
CA THR A 70 -4.70 4.40 6.34
C THR A 70 -5.99 3.93 7.02
N PHE A 71 -6.41 2.70 6.73
CA PHE A 71 -7.57 2.06 7.35
C PHE A 71 -7.46 1.99 8.87
N ASN A 72 -6.37 1.42 9.40
CA ASN A 72 -6.21 1.27 10.85
C ASN A 72 -6.13 2.62 11.57
N LYS A 73 -5.54 3.64 10.94
CA LYS A 73 -5.55 5.01 11.47
C LYS A 73 -6.98 5.57 11.50
N ALA A 74 -7.74 5.43 10.41
CA ALA A 74 -9.10 5.91 10.32
C ALA A 74 -10.03 5.23 11.32
N VAL A 75 -9.96 3.90 11.45
CA VAL A 75 -10.73 3.13 12.46
C VAL A 75 -10.42 3.63 13.87
N LYS A 76 -9.16 3.85 14.22
CA LYS A 76 -8.79 4.40 15.53
C LYS A 76 -9.32 5.81 15.77
N LEU A 77 -9.42 6.64 14.73
CA LEU A 77 -10.02 7.98 14.83
C LEU A 77 -11.54 7.88 15.03
N VAL A 78 -12.21 6.95 14.34
CA VAL A 78 -13.63 6.66 14.52
C VAL A 78 -13.91 6.16 15.94
N GLU A 79 -13.15 5.18 16.44
CA GLU A 79 -13.33 4.61 17.78
C GLU A 79 -13.14 5.64 18.90
N LYS A 80 -12.25 6.62 18.69
CA LYS A 80 -11.99 7.71 19.65
C LYS A 80 -13.01 8.85 19.59
N SER A 81 -13.79 8.95 18.51
CA SER A 81 -14.73 10.06 18.34
C SER A 81 -15.98 9.85 19.19
N GLU A 82 -16.31 10.83 20.04
CA GLU A 82 -17.55 10.84 20.83
C GLU A 82 -18.79 10.82 19.94
N ILE A 83 -18.74 11.49 18.79
CA ILE A 83 -19.87 11.56 17.85
C ILE A 83 -20.14 10.18 17.23
N ALA A 84 -19.08 9.44 16.91
CA ALA A 84 -19.23 8.07 16.42
C ALA A 84 -19.77 7.14 17.52
N GLN A 85 -19.30 7.30 18.76
CA GLN A 85 -19.77 6.54 19.93
C GLN A 85 -21.26 6.72 20.17
N GLU A 86 -21.77 7.95 20.10
CA GLU A 86 -23.21 8.23 20.21
C GLU A 86 -24.00 7.64 19.03
N LEU A 87 -23.50 7.82 17.80
CA LEU A 87 -24.22 7.40 16.60
C LEU A 87 -24.35 5.87 16.49
N LEU A 88 -23.27 5.15 16.80
CA LEU A 88 -23.17 3.69 16.73
C LEU A 88 -23.44 3.00 18.07
N ASP A 89 -23.66 3.77 19.14
CA ASP A 89 -24.04 3.30 20.48
C ASP A 89 -23.07 2.28 21.04
N PHE A 90 -21.82 2.71 21.16
CA PHE A 90 -20.76 1.95 21.78
C PHE A 90 -20.01 2.81 22.81
N LYS A 91 -19.46 2.15 23.83
CA LYS A 91 -18.74 2.84 24.91
C LYS A 91 -17.31 3.16 24.49
N PRO A 92 -16.69 4.23 25.03
CA PRO A 92 -15.28 4.52 24.80
C PRO A 92 -14.41 3.32 25.20
N GLY A 93 -13.43 2.98 24.34
CA GLY A 93 -12.54 1.84 24.55
C GLY A 93 -13.04 0.51 23.98
N HIS A 94 -14.30 0.43 23.51
CA HIS A 94 -14.74 -0.72 22.71
C HIS A 94 -14.19 -0.65 21.30
N ARG A 95 -13.85 -1.83 20.76
CA ARG A 95 -13.33 -1.98 19.40
C ARG A 95 -14.47 -2.24 18.43
N LEU A 96 -14.50 -1.51 17.31
CA LEU A 96 -15.48 -1.74 16.26
C LEU A 96 -15.03 -2.88 15.33
N LYS A 97 -15.98 -3.64 14.81
CA LYS A 97 -15.72 -4.53 13.68
C LYS A 97 -15.64 -3.67 12.43
N ALA A 98 -14.54 -3.76 11.69
CA ALA A 98 -14.34 -2.96 10.49
C ALA A 98 -13.89 -3.85 9.33
N TYR A 99 -14.44 -3.63 8.14
CA TYR A 99 -14.17 -4.45 6.95
C TYR A 99 -14.35 -3.64 5.65
N GLY A 100 -13.66 -4.07 4.59
CA GLY A 100 -13.71 -3.39 3.30
C GLY A 100 -15.06 -3.47 2.59
N GLU A 101 -15.19 -2.68 1.53
CA GLU A 101 -16.35 -2.75 0.63
C GLU A 101 -16.21 -3.92 -0.36
N VAL A 102 -17.33 -4.57 -0.67
CA VAL A 102 -17.38 -5.63 -1.68
C VAL A 102 -17.84 -5.03 -3.02
N PRO A 103 -17.10 -5.22 -4.11
CA PRO A 103 -17.53 -4.76 -5.42
C PRO A 103 -18.67 -5.62 -5.97
N GLY A 104 -19.80 -4.97 -6.27
CA GLY A 104 -20.96 -5.56 -6.96
C GLY A 104 -21.78 -6.53 -6.11
N ASP A 105 -22.62 -7.33 -6.77
CA ASP A 105 -23.53 -8.29 -6.12
C ASP A 105 -22.87 -9.66 -5.87
N ARG A 106 -21.62 -9.65 -5.40
CA ARG A 106 -20.88 -10.90 -5.13
C ARG A 106 -20.98 -11.26 -3.65
N TRP A 107 -21.37 -12.49 -3.37
CA TRP A 107 -21.36 -13.02 -2.00
C TRP A 107 -19.96 -13.51 -1.65
N VAL A 108 -19.17 -12.67 -0.99
CA VAL A 108 -17.79 -12.97 -0.57
C VAL A 108 -17.65 -12.93 0.95
N ARG A 109 -16.86 -13.87 1.48
CA ARG A 109 -16.52 -13.91 2.92
C ARG A 109 -15.45 -12.89 3.27
N ASN A 110 -14.38 -12.83 2.47
CA ASN A 110 -13.25 -11.94 2.71
C ASN A 110 -13.53 -10.59 2.06
N ARG A 111 -13.42 -9.52 2.86
CA ARG A 111 -13.66 -8.14 2.43
C ARG A 111 -12.38 -7.31 2.60
N PRO A 112 -11.43 -7.41 1.65
CA PRO A 112 -10.17 -6.69 1.75
C PRO A 112 -10.44 -5.18 1.70
N VAL A 113 -9.66 -4.43 2.48
CA VAL A 113 -9.70 -2.97 2.41
C VAL A 113 -8.94 -2.54 1.17
N GLN A 114 -9.56 -1.66 0.39
CA GLN A 114 -9.03 -1.17 -0.86
C GLN A 114 -9.23 0.33 -0.93
N SER A 115 -8.37 0.98 -1.69
CA SER A 115 -8.44 2.40 -1.96
C SER A 115 -8.35 2.70 -3.45
N ILE A 116 -8.67 3.94 -3.79
CA ILE A 116 -8.47 4.49 -5.12
C ILE A 116 -7.51 5.66 -4.99
N ARG A 117 -6.40 5.60 -5.73
CA ARG A 117 -5.43 6.69 -5.84
C ARG A 117 -5.75 7.53 -7.06
N THR A 118 -5.97 8.83 -6.85
CA THR A 118 -6.27 9.81 -7.91
C THR A 118 -5.38 11.02 -7.73
N LYS A 119 -4.90 11.62 -8.82
CA LYS A 119 -4.21 12.91 -8.74
C LYS A 119 -5.21 14.05 -8.63
N GLY A 120 -5.08 14.86 -7.59
CA GLY A 120 -5.87 16.06 -7.39
C GLY A 120 -5.49 17.18 -8.36
N GLN A 121 -6.33 18.20 -8.44
CA GLN A 121 -6.01 19.42 -9.21
C GLN A 121 -4.83 20.20 -8.63
N ASP A 122 -4.54 19.99 -7.34
CA ASP A 122 -3.38 20.52 -6.63
C ASP A 122 -2.08 19.75 -6.95
N GLY A 123 -2.15 18.73 -7.81
CA GLY A 123 -1.02 17.90 -8.23
C GLY A 123 -0.57 16.88 -7.18
N LYS A 124 -1.30 16.75 -6.07
CA LYS A 124 -1.01 15.77 -5.01
C LYS A 124 -1.72 14.45 -5.29
N ASP A 125 -1.24 13.40 -4.64
CA ASP A 125 -1.90 12.10 -4.68
C ASP A 125 -2.98 12.04 -3.59
N HIS A 126 -4.22 11.81 -4.02
CA HIS A 126 -5.40 11.65 -3.18
C HIS A 126 -5.74 10.17 -3.08
N HIS A 127 -5.91 9.72 -1.85
CA HIS A 127 -6.16 8.34 -1.48
C HIS A 127 -7.56 8.25 -0.89
N VAL A 128 -8.52 7.84 -1.72
CA VAL A 128 -9.92 7.71 -1.33
C VAL A 128 -10.18 6.28 -0.92
N MET A 129 -10.81 6.09 0.24
CA MET A 129 -11.12 4.77 0.77
C MET A 129 -12.53 4.74 1.33
N LYS A 130 -13.18 3.60 1.13
CA LYS A 130 -14.50 3.31 1.67
C LYS A 130 -14.50 1.95 2.34
N PHE A 131 -15.05 1.91 3.56
CA PHE A 131 -15.16 0.70 4.35
C PHE A 131 -16.37 0.79 5.27
N HIS A 132 -16.70 -0.32 5.92
CA HIS A 132 -17.82 -0.40 6.84
C HIS A 132 -17.35 -0.66 8.26
N VAL A 133 -18.10 -0.13 9.21
CA VAL A 133 -17.93 -0.37 10.64
C VAL A 133 -19.23 -0.86 11.24
N GLU A 134 -19.11 -1.75 12.23
CA GLU A 134 -20.21 -2.35 12.94
C GLU A 134 -19.89 -2.36 14.44
N SER A 135 -20.84 -1.91 15.24
CA SER A 135 -20.76 -1.99 16.70
C SER A 135 -21.38 -3.29 17.20
N ASP A 136 -20.99 -3.70 18.41
CA ASP A 136 -21.59 -4.88 19.07
C ASP A 136 -23.09 -4.71 19.35
N ALA A 137 -23.61 -3.47 19.32
CA ALA A 137 -25.04 -3.15 19.39
C ALA A 137 -25.79 -3.44 18.06
N GLY A 138 -25.11 -3.96 17.03
CA GLY A 138 -25.69 -4.27 15.72
C GLY A 138 -25.91 -3.05 14.82
N LYS A 139 -25.41 -1.87 15.21
CA LYS A 139 -25.46 -0.67 14.37
C LYS A 139 -24.29 -0.69 13.40
N HIS A 140 -24.57 -0.42 12.13
CA HIS A 140 -23.57 -0.37 11.08
C HIS A 140 -23.52 1.02 10.45
N ALA A 141 -22.34 1.43 10.02
CA ALA A 141 -22.12 2.65 9.27
C ALA A 141 -21.08 2.44 8.17
N THR A 142 -21.14 3.29 7.16
CA THR A 142 -20.16 3.36 6.09
C THR A 142 -19.22 4.52 6.38
N VAL A 143 -17.93 4.27 6.33
CA VAL A 143 -16.89 5.29 6.48
C VAL A 143 -16.33 5.60 5.11
N ILE A 144 -16.32 6.88 4.77
CA ILE A 144 -15.74 7.40 3.53
C ILE A 144 -14.66 8.38 3.95
N LEU A 145 -13.46 8.19 3.43
CA LEU A 145 -12.35 9.08 3.72
C LEU A 145 -11.56 9.43 2.48
N GLU A 146 -10.85 10.54 2.62
CA GLU A 146 -9.83 10.96 1.68
C GLU A 146 -8.58 11.34 2.47
N GLN A 147 -7.45 10.75 2.09
CA GLN A 147 -6.13 11.08 2.59
C GLN A 147 -5.32 11.73 1.47
N ILE A 148 -4.61 12.81 1.78
CA ILE A 148 -3.75 13.52 0.84
C ILE A 148 -2.31 13.28 1.26
N ASP A 149 -1.49 12.87 0.32
CA ASP A 149 -0.06 12.73 0.53
C ASP A 149 0.61 14.10 0.34
N THR A 150 1.07 14.68 1.46
CA THR A 150 1.73 16.00 1.48
C THR A 150 3.22 15.88 1.14
N SER A 151 3.83 14.76 1.54
CA SER A 151 5.23 14.45 1.27
C SER A 151 5.41 12.94 1.15
N PHE A 152 6.58 12.50 0.69
CA PHE A 152 6.94 11.09 0.64
C PHE A 152 6.83 10.38 2.00
N TRP A 153 6.89 11.13 3.12
CA TRP A 153 6.82 10.58 4.48
C TRP A 153 5.60 11.03 5.28
N SER A 154 4.80 11.98 4.78
CA SER A 154 3.68 12.56 5.53
C SER A 154 2.40 12.58 4.71
N SER A 155 1.33 12.17 5.38
CA SER A 155 -0.01 12.05 4.82
C SER A 155 -1.02 12.61 5.81
N GLU A 156 -2.00 13.36 5.34
CA GLU A 156 -3.03 13.98 6.18
C GLU A 156 -4.42 13.57 5.70
N PHE A 157 -5.35 13.36 6.62
CA PHE A 157 -6.75 13.14 6.25
C PHE A 157 -7.36 14.47 5.83
N ALA A 158 -7.84 14.54 4.60
CA ALA A 158 -8.62 15.68 4.12
C ALA A 158 -9.99 15.70 4.80
N TYR A 159 -10.66 14.55 4.85
CA TYR A 159 -11.86 14.34 5.64
C TYR A 159 -12.04 12.87 6.00
N ILE A 160 -12.83 12.62 7.04
CA ILE A 160 -13.37 11.32 7.40
C ILE A 160 -14.85 11.52 7.69
N ALA A 161 -15.70 10.94 6.86
CA ALA A 161 -17.14 10.98 6.98
C ALA A 161 -17.68 9.62 7.42
N LEU A 162 -18.70 9.63 8.26
CA LEU A 162 -19.37 8.47 8.78
C LEU A 162 -20.87 8.57 8.49
N ASP A 163 -21.36 7.60 7.73
CA ASP A 163 -22.72 7.52 7.23
C ASP A 163 -23.44 6.32 7.84
N LYS A 164 -24.35 6.59 8.77
CA LYS A 164 -25.27 5.59 9.30
C LYS A 164 -26.60 5.69 8.56
N PRO A 165 -27.19 4.57 8.09
CA PRO A 165 -28.52 4.60 7.48
C PRO A 165 -29.56 5.25 8.39
N GLY A 166 -30.34 6.18 7.84
CA GLY A 166 -31.38 6.92 8.57
C GLY A 166 -30.85 8.09 9.43
N SER A 167 -29.55 8.36 9.44
CA SER A 167 -28.96 9.52 10.12
C SER A 167 -28.27 10.44 9.09
N LYS A 168 -28.08 11.71 9.45
CA LYS A 168 -27.29 12.63 8.61
C LYS A 168 -25.81 12.21 8.65
N ARG A 169 -25.10 12.42 7.54
CA ARG A 169 -23.64 12.26 7.46
C ARG A 169 -22.97 13.07 8.56
N VAL A 170 -22.07 12.43 9.30
CA VAL A 170 -21.27 13.09 10.33
C VAL A 170 -19.81 13.08 9.92
N TYR A 171 -19.09 14.17 10.13
CA TYR A 171 -17.66 14.26 9.89
C TYR A 171 -16.89 14.08 11.20
N ILE A 172 -15.96 13.13 11.21
CA ILE A 172 -14.99 12.96 12.30
C ILE A 172 -13.80 13.87 12.08
N VAL A 173 -13.36 13.96 10.81
CA VAL A 173 -12.42 14.97 10.34
C VAL A 173 -13.15 15.80 9.31
N GLU A 174 -13.33 17.08 9.61
CA GLU A 174 -14.00 18.00 8.72
C GLU A 174 -13.12 18.34 7.50
N PRO A 175 -13.71 18.47 6.30
CA PRO A 175 -12.97 18.92 5.14
C PRO A 175 -12.52 20.37 5.33
N ARG A 176 -11.25 20.66 5.00
CA ARG A 176 -10.68 22.03 5.07
C ARG A 176 -11.46 23.05 4.25
N PHE A 177 -12.04 22.61 3.13
CA PHE A 177 -12.97 23.40 2.34
C PHE A 177 -14.37 22.85 2.56
N GLN A 178 -15.10 23.49 3.47
CA GLN A 178 -16.56 23.43 3.44
C GLN A 178 -17.03 24.56 2.53
N PRO A 179 -17.56 24.29 1.32
CA PRO A 179 -18.33 25.30 0.65
C PRO A 179 -19.56 25.47 1.52
N LYS A 180 -19.63 26.53 2.31
CA LYS A 180 -20.83 26.96 3.04
C LYS A 180 -22.09 27.11 2.13
N ASN A 181 -21.94 26.84 0.83
CA ASN A 181 -22.93 26.99 -0.23
C ASN A 181 -23.17 25.73 -1.09
N TYR A 182 -22.57 24.55 -0.83
CA TYR A 182 -22.76 23.37 -1.72
C TYR A 182 -24.03 22.57 -1.41
N VAL A 183 -24.49 22.57 -0.16
CA VAL A 183 -25.87 22.20 0.11
C VAL A 183 -26.68 23.43 -0.25
N PRO A 184 -27.53 23.41 -1.28
CA PRO A 184 -28.48 24.51 -1.46
C PRO A 184 -29.30 24.54 -0.19
N HIS A 185 -29.07 25.54 0.67
CA HIS A 185 -30.03 25.88 1.68
C HIS A 185 -31.33 26.12 0.90
N LEU A 186 -32.35 25.29 1.14
CA LEU A 186 -33.72 25.64 0.81
C LEU A 186 -34.05 26.88 1.67
N LYS A 187 -33.54 28.02 1.25
CA LYS A 187 -33.93 29.32 1.75
C LYS A 187 -35.37 29.46 1.29
N ASP A 188 -36.27 29.32 2.26
CA ASP A 188 -37.67 29.74 2.25
C ASP A 188 -38.25 30.12 0.88
N SER A 189 -39.02 29.18 0.30
CA SER A 189 -40.22 29.48 -0.51
C SER A 189 -40.08 30.26 -1.83
N ASN A 190 -38.97 30.19 -2.55
CA ASN A 190 -39.01 30.54 -3.98
C ASN A 190 -39.49 29.31 -4.76
N GLY A 191 -40.76 29.35 -5.18
CA GLY A 191 -41.46 28.21 -5.78
C GLY A 191 -40.85 27.67 -7.07
N PHE A 192 -41.52 26.68 -7.66
CA PHE A 192 -41.08 25.96 -8.85
C PHE A 192 -40.72 26.92 -10.00
N LEU A 193 -39.49 26.82 -10.53
CA LEU A 193 -38.95 27.69 -11.59
C LEU A 193 -38.95 29.19 -11.25
N GLY A 194 -38.88 29.55 -9.96
CA GLY A 194 -38.92 30.94 -9.51
C GLY A 194 -40.32 31.55 -9.45
N LEU A 195 -41.38 30.76 -9.71
CA LEU A 195 -42.77 31.18 -9.62
C LEU A 195 -43.38 30.71 -8.30
N LYS A 196 -43.91 31.65 -7.51
CA LYS A 196 -44.58 31.37 -6.24
C LYS A 196 -46.04 30.96 -6.49
N TRP A 197 -46.31 29.67 -6.56
CA TRP A 197 -47.66 29.09 -6.73
C TRP A 197 -48.46 28.98 -5.42
N GLY A 198 -48.29 29.94 -4.51
CA GLY A 198 -48.99 29.97 -3.22
C GLY A 198 -49.90 31.20 -3.12
N PRO A 199 -51.00 31.12 -2.35
CA PRO A 199 -51.83 32.29 -2.08
C PRO A 199 -50.96 33.38 -1.47
N LYS A 200 -50.99 34.59 -2.06
CA LYS A 200 -50.30 35.75 -1.49
C LYS A 200 -50.87 35.97 -0.09
N LYS A 201 -50.00 35.99 0.92
CA LYS A 201 -50.38 36.51 2.22
C LYS A 201 -50.50 38.02 2.07
N ASP A 202 -51.71 38.52 2.16
CA ASP A 202 -51.95 39.95 2.34
C ASP A 202 -51.40 40.34 3.72
N ASN A 203 -50.62 41.41 3.76
CA ASN A 203 -49.90 41.89 4.95
C ASN A 203 -50.85 42.30 6.08
#